data_AF-A0A151QUY5-F1
#
_entry.id   AF-A0A151QUY5-F1
#
_cell.length_a   1.000
_cell.length_b   1.000
_cell.length_c   1.000
_cell.angle_alpha   90.00
_cell.angle_beta   90.00
_cell.angle_gamma   90.00
#
_symmetry.space_group_name_H-M   'P 1'
#
loop_
_entity.id
_entity.type
_entity.pdbx_description
1 polymer ?
#
loop_
_entity_poly.entity_id
_entity_poly.type
_entity_poly.pdbx_seq_one_letter_code
_entity_poly.pdbx_strand_id
1 'polypeptide(L)'
;MDIHTRLMKRYKSVPMWWFLIILVVNIALILFTSVYYKTSFQLPWWGILLACAISVFFTLPIGIISATTNQQPGLNVITEYLIGYMYPGRPVANMCFKVYGYISMVQALTFLQDFKLGHYMKIPPRIMFMAQVMYAQFYFLTSKCQSSLIPWILV
;
A
#
# COMPACT_ATOMS: atom_id res chain seq x y z
N MET A 1 -27.24 -10.32 -20.72
CA MET A 1 -27.16 -10.46 -19.25
C MET A 1 -26.89 -11.92 -18.96
N ASP A 2 -25.61 -12.27 -18.87
CA ASP A 2 -25.16 -13.66 -18.93
C ASP A 2 -25.35 -14.43 -17.61
N ILE A 3 -25.50 -15.76 -17.73
CA ILE A 3 -25.66 -16.71 -16.62
C ILE A 3 -24.55 -16.58 -15.56
N HIS A 4 -23.36 -16.11 -15.93
CA HIS A 4 -22.26 -15.82 -15.00
C HIS A 4 -22.57 -14.67 -14.04
N THR A 5 -23.22 -13.59 -14.49
CA THR A 5 -23.64 -12.47 -13.62
C THR A 5 -24.78 -12.86 -12.68
N ARG A 6 -25.64 -13.80 -13.10
CA ARG A 6 -26.73 -14.36 -12.27
C ARG A 6 -26.20 -15.23 -11.11
N LEU A 7 -25.13 -16.01 -11.33
CA LEU A 7 -24.50 -16.80 -10.25
C LEU A 7 -23.74 -15.92 -9.24
N MET A 8 -23.14 -14.82 -9.68
CA MET A 8 -22.40 -13.90 -8.80
C MET A 8 -23.31 -13.05 -7.90
N LYS A 9 -24.60 -12.87 -8.24
CA LYS A 9 -25.59 -12.18 -7.38
C LYS A 9 -25.87 -12.89 -6.05
N ARG A 10 -25.50 -14.17 -5.91
CA ARG A 10 -25.64 -14.93 -4.65
C ARG A 10 -24.56 -14.56 -3.63
N TYR A 11 -23.42 -14.03 -4.07
CA TYR A 11 -22.34 -13.63 -3.17
C TYR A 11 -22.63 -12.26 -2.57
N LYS A 12 -22.69 -12.21 -1.24
CA LYS A 12 -22.86 -10.99 -0.46
C LYS A 12 -21.67 -10.07 -0.74
N SER A 13 -21.92 -8.92 -1.38
CA SER A 13 -20.92 -7.89 -1.65
C SER A 13 -20.19 -7.51 -0.36
N VAL A 14 -18.87 -7.31 -0.45
CA VAL A 14 -18.08 -6.87 0.70
C VAL A 14 -18.59 -5.49 1.10
N PRO A 15 -18.98 -5.28 2.36
CA PRO A 15 -19.43 -3.98 2.81
C PRO A 15 -18.30 -2.96 2.63
N MET A 16 -18.58 -1.86 1.92
CA MET A 16 -17.63 -0.75 1.69
C MET A 16 -16.99 -0.25 2.99
N TRP A 17 -17.73 -0.36 4.10
CA TRP A 17 -17.29 -0.01 5.45
C TRP A 17 -16.04 -0.75 5.92
N TRP A 18 -15.81 -2.01 5.52
CA TRP A 18 -14.59 -2.74 5.92
C TRP A 18 -13.34 -2.11 5.32
N PHE A 19 -13.41 -1.65 4.07
CA PHE A 19 -12.30 -0.93 3.43
C PHE A 19 -12.09 0.45 4.06
N LEU A 20 -13.18 1.18 4.36
CA LEU A 20 -13.11 2.48 5.03
C LEU A 20 -12.48 2.39 6.43
N ILE A 21 -12.86 1.38 7.22
CA ILE A 21 -12.28 1.15 8.55
C ILE A 21 -10.79 0.87 8.45
N ILE A 22 -10.35 -0.02 7.54
CA ILE A 22 -8.92 -0.31 7.37
C ILE A 22 -8.14 0.91 6.88
N LEU A 23 -8.71 1.71 5.98
CA LEU A 23 -8.08 2.93 5.48
C LEU A 23 -7.91 3.96 6.61
N VAL A 24 -8.95 4.19 7.41
CA VAL A 24 -8.90 5.10 8.57
C VAL A 24 -7.91 4.61 9.62
N VAL A 25 -7.90 3.31 9.93
CA VAL A 25 -6.95 2.71 10.89
C VAL A 25 -5.50 2.86 10.39
N ASN A 26 -5.24 2.65 9.10
CA ASN A 26 -3.91 2.85 8.52
C ASN A 26 -3.47 4.32 8.61
N ILE A 27 -4.33 5.26 8.23
CA ILE A 27 -4.00 6.70 8.34
C ILE A 27 -3.74 7.10 9.80
N ALA A 28 -4.56 6.59 10.74
CA ALA A 28 -4.37 6.84 12.17
C ALA A 28 -3.05 6.27 12.69
N LEU A 29 -2.67 5.05 12.31
CA LEU A 29 -1.39 4.43 12.65
C LEU A 29 -0.20 5.21 12.10
N ILE A 30 -0.30 5.69 10.86
CA ILE A 30 0.73 6.50 10.20
C ILE A 30 0.92 7.84 10.94
N LEU A 31 -0.18 8.51 11.28
CA LEU A 31 -0.14 9.76 12.06
C LEU A 31 0.39 9.53 13.48
N PHE A 32 -0.04 8.46 14.15
CA PHE A 32 0.44 8.10 15.48
C PHE A 32 1.95 7.83 15.49
N THR A 33 2.43 7.08 14.50
CA THR A 33 3.87 6.76 14.34
C THR A 33 4.68 8.04 14.10
N SER A 34 4.16 9.00 13.32
CA SER A 34 4.79 10.30 13.10
C SER A 34 4.94 11.13 14.38
N VAL A 35 3.92 11.11 15.25
CA VAL A 35 3.93 11.88 16.50
C VAL A 35 4.82 11.23 17.56
N TYR A 36 4.87 9.90 17.61
CA TYR A 36 5.61 9.17 18.65
C TYR A 36 7.10 9.02 18.33
N TYR A 37 7.48 8.85 17.05
CA TYR A 37 8.87 8.61 16.63
C TYR A 37 9.58 9.84 16.05
N LYS A 38 9.34 11.04 16.60
CA LYS A 38 9.92 12.31 16.07
C LYS A 38 11.45 12.32 15.96
N THR A 39 12.15 11.57 16.81
CA THR A 39 13.62 11.56 16.89
C THR A 39 14.27 10.62 15.86
N SER A 40 13.53 9.63 15.36
CA SER A 40 14.02 8.64 14.37
C SER A 40 13.42 8.85 12.99
N PHE A 41 12.13 9.22 12.91
CA PHE A 41 11.49 9.67 11.68
C PHE A 41 11.85 11.13 11.46
N GLN A 42 12.92 11.37 10.70
CA GLN A 42 13.38 12.70 10.30
C GLN A 42 12.41 13.45 9.36
N LEU A 43 11.13 13.04 9.30
CA LEU A 43 10.12 13.52 8.37
C LEU A 43 9.02 14.28 9.13
N PRO A 44 8.73 15.55 8.79
CA PRO A 44 7.68 16.33 9.43
C PRO A 44 6.29 15.74 9.14
N TRP A 45 5.33 15.95 10.05
CA TRP A 45 3.96 15.46 9.93
C TRP A 45 3.26 15.91 8.63
N TRP A 46 3.58 17.11 8.14
CA TRP A 46 3.13 17.62 6.84
C TRP A 46 3.58 16.76 5.65
N GLY A 47 4.80 16.22 5.69
CA GLY A 47 5.36 15.41 4.61
C GLY A 47 4.66 14.06 4.46
N ILE A 48 4.13 13.52 5.57
CA ILE A 48 3.37 12.26 5.58
C ILE A 48 1.96 12.47 5.01
N LEU A 49 1.30 13.57 5.38
CA LEU A 49 0.01 13.94 4.77
C LEU A 49 0.15 14.17 3.28
N LEU A 50 1.23 14.83 2.85
CA LEU A 50 1.51 15.09 1.45
C LEU A 50 1.82 13.78 0.69
N ALA A 51 2.60 12.87 1.27
CA ALA A 51 2.82 11.53 0.70
C ALA A 51 1.52 10.74 0.52
N CYS A 52 0.64 10.78 1.52
CA CYS A 52 -0.65 10.09 1.47
C CYS A 52 -1.58 10.69 0.42
N ALA A 53 -1.65 12.02 0.32
CA ALA A 53 -2.42 12.72 -0.70
C ALA A 53 -1.95 12.40 -2.13
N ILE A 54 -0.62 12.43 -2.35
CA ILE A 54 -0.02 12.03 -3.64
C ILE A 54 -0.35 10.56 -3.92
N SER A 55 -0.19 9.67 -2.95
CA SER A 55 -0.49 8.25 -3.12
C SER A 55 -1.93 8.04 -3.58
N VAL A 56 -2.92 8.62 -2.89
CA VAL A 56 -4.34 8.49 -3.25
C VAL A 56 -4.63 9.07 -4.64
N PHE A 57 -4.10 10.25 -4.96
CA PHE A 57 -4.33 10.90 -6.24
C PHE A 57 -3.74 10.11 -7.41
N PHE A 58 -2.51 9.62 -7.26
CA PHE A 58 -1.80 8.86 -8.29
C PHE A 58 -2.19 7.38 -8.35
N THR A 59 -2.81 6.82 -7.31
CA THR A 59 -3.31 5.43 -7.30
C THR A 59 -4.28 5.17 -8.46
N LEU A 60 -5.21 6.10 -8.72
CA LEU A 60 -6.21 5.96 -9.78
C LEU A 60 -5.61 5.91 -11.20
N PRO A 61 -4.84 6.92 -11.67
CA PRO A 61 -4.29 6.92 -13.01
C PRO A 61 -3.27 5.79 -13.21
N ILE A 62 -2.44 5.50 -12.20
CA ILE A 62 -1.44 4.43 -12.29
C ILE A 62 -2.12 3.05 -12.29
N GLY A 63 -3.22 2.90 -11.56
CA GLY A 63 -4.05 1.69 -11.61
C GLY A 63 -4.55 1.41 -13.03
N ILE A 64 -5.00 2.45 -13.75
CA ILE A 64 -5.48 2.31 -15.14
C ILE A 64 -4.31 1.93 -16.06
N ILE A 65 -3.19 2.66 -15.99
CA ILE A 65 -2.00 2.41 -16.83
C ILE A 65 -1.44 1.01 -16.57
N SER A 66 -1.32 0.61 -15.32
CA SER A 66 -0.83 -0.73 -14.98
C SER A 66 -1.77 -1.83 -15.47
N ALA A 67 -3.09 -1.60 -15.42
CA ALA A 67 -4.06 -2.56 -15.93
C ALA A 67 -4.07 -2.69 -17.46
N THR A 68 -3.74 -1.63 -18.21
CA THR A 68 -3.68 -1.66 -19.68
C THR A 68 -2.33 -2.14 -20.20
N THR A 69 -1.24 -1.70 -19.57
CA THR A 69 0.12 -1.85 -20.10
C THR A 69 0.90 -2.96 -19.40
N ASN A 70 0.40 -3.51 -18.28
CA ASN A 70 1.09 -4.47 -17.40
C ASN A 70 2.48 -4.00 -16.91
N GLN A 71 2.80 -2.72 -17.10
CA GLN A 71 4.04 -2.10 -16.64
C GLN A 71 3.73 -1.29 -15.38
N GLN A 72 4.52 -1.48 -14.33
CA GLN A 72 4.51 -0.59 -13.16
C GLN A 72 5.45 0.59 -13.46
N PRO A 73 4.93 1.83 -13.59
CA PRO A 73 5.78 2.97 -13.82
C PRO A 73 6.69 3.19 -12.61
N GLY A 74 7.97 3.49 -12.88
CA GLY A 74 9.02 3.72 -11.86
C GLY A 74 8.85 5.01 -11.06
N LEU A 75 7.67 5.25 -10.48
CA LEU A 75 7.34 6.46 -9.71
C LEU A 75 8.20 6.62 -8.45
N ASN A 76 8.84 5.55 -7.98
CA ASN A 76 9.85 5.61 -6.92
C ASN A 76 10.85 6.75 -7.14
N VAL A 77 11.36 6.88 -8.38
CA VAL A 77 12.37 7.88 -8.73
C VAL A 77 11.82 9.29 -8.57
N ILE A 78 10.57 9.53 -8.99
CA ILE A 78 9.92 10.84 -8.89
C ILE A 78 9.67 11.21 -7.42
N THR A 79 9.19 10.25 -6.62
CA THR A 79 8.94 10.48 -5.19
C THR A 79 10.22 10.71 -4.40
N GLU A 80 11.30 9.99 -4.74
CA GLU A 80 12.63 10.16 -4.15
C GLU A 80 13.23 11.52 -4.56
N TYR A 81 13.01 11.98 -5.79
CA TYR A 81 13.46 13.28 -6.26
C TYR A 81 12.74 14.43 -5.55
N LEU A 82 11.41 14.33 -5.37
CA LEU A 82 10.58 15.33 -4.71
C LEU A 82 11.02 15.56 -3.25
N ILE A 83 11.16 14.47 -2.48
CA ILE A 83 11.59 14.58 -1.08
C ILE A 83 13.07 14.93 -0.95
N GLY A 84 13.91 14.49 -1.91
CA GLY A 84 15.32 14.86 -1.99
C GLY A 84 15.54 16.36 -2.17
N TYR A 85 14.66 17.02 -2.94
CA TYR A 85 14.69 18.48 -3.10
C TYR A 85 14.15 19.23 -1.87
N MET A 86 13.09 18.71 -1.24
CA MET A 86 12.49 19.34 -0.05
C MET A 86 13.31 19.14 1.23
N TYR A 87 14.00 18.02 1.39
CA TYR A 87 14.73 17.64 2.60
C TYR A 87 16.06 16.96 2.28
N PRO A 88 17.07 17.73 1.83
CA PRO A 88 18.37 17.18 1.45
C PRO A 88 19.13 16.56 2.64
N GLY A 89 19.88 15.49 2.39
CA GLY A 89 20.80 14.88 3.36
C GLY A 89 20.18 13.95 4.41
N ARG A 90 18.90 13.62 4.30
CA ARG A 90 18.18 12.76 5.27
C ARG A 90 17.66 11.45 4.61
N PRO A 91 18.46 10.38 4.57
CA PRO A 91 18.09 9.13 3.87
C PRO A 91 16.92 8.40 4.52
N VAL A 92 16.78 8.50 5.85
CA VAL A 92 15.65 7.90 6.58
C VAL A 92 14.33 8.56 6.17
N ALA A 93 14.34 9.88 5.98
CA ALA A 93 13.17 10.61 5.50
C ALA A 93 12.76 10.13 4.08
N ASN A 94 13.73 9.99 3.18
CA ASN A 94 13.46 9.51 1.83
C ASN A 94 12.81 8.12 1.80
N MET A 95 13.35 7.18 2.57
CA MET A 95 12.79 5.82 2.67
C MET A 95 11.35 5.82 3.21
N CYS A 96 11.06 6.63 4.22
CA CYS A 96 9.71 6.74 4.78
C CYS A 96 8.72 7.30 3.76
N PHE A 97 9.13 8.35 3.02
CA PHE A 97 8.29 8.94 1.99
C PHE A 97 8.00 7.96 0.85
N LYS A 98 8.99 7.17 0.43
CA LYS A 98 8.82 6.10 -0.57
C LYS A 98 7.87 5.00 -0.09
N VAL A 99 7.99 4.55 1.15
CA VAL A 99 7.13 3.51 1.72
C VAL A 99 5.67 3.99 1.75
N TYR A 100 5.42 5.20 2.23
CA TYR A 100 4.06 5.74 2.33
C TYR A 100 3.49 6.28 1.02
N GLY A 101 4.33 6.72 0.09
CA GLY A 101 3.91 7.27 -1.20
C GLY A 101 3.74 6.20 -2.28
N TYR A 102 4.75 5.34 -2.47
CA TYR A 102 4.81 4.38 -3.57
C TYR A 102 4.46 2.95 -3.15
N ILE A 103 5.05 2.43 -2.07
CA ILE A 103 4.84 1.01 -1.70
C ILE A 103 3.39 0.76 -1.30
N SER A 104 2.79 1.68 -0.54
CA SER A 104 1.35 1.68 -0.22
C SER A 104 0.46 1.62 -1.48
N MET A 105 0.79 2.40 -2.50
CA MET A 105 0.07 2.44 -3.78
C MET A 105 0.21 1.10 -4.51
N VAL A 106 1.41 0.54 -4.62
CA VAL A 106 1.63 -0.76 -5.26
C VAL A 106 0.84 -1.84 -4.55
N GLN A 107 0.83 -1.85 -3.22
CA GLN A 107 0.01 -2.80 -2.45
C GLN A 107 -1.49 -2.63 -2.73
N ALA A 108 -1.98 -1.39 -2.84
CA ALA A 108 -3.38 -1.12 -3.21
C ALA A 108 -3.72 -1.61 -4.62
N LEU A 109 -2.80 -1.47 -5.59
CA LEU A 109 -2.99 -1.99 -6.96
C LEU A 109 -3.02 -3.52 -6.99
N THR A 110 -2.08 -4.19 -6.32
CA THR A 110 -2.06 -5.66 -6.23
C THR A 110 -3.34 -6.17 -5.56
N PHE A 111 -3.80 -5.48 -4.51
CA PHE A 111 -5.06 -5.79 -3.84
C PHE A 111 -6.26 -5.71 -4.79
N LEU A 112 -6.34 -4.69 -5.65
CA LEU A 112 -7.37 -4.57 -6.68
C LEU A 112 -7.26 -5.65 -7.77
N GLN A 113 -6.04 -6.02 -8.17
CA GLN A 113 -5.80 -7.10 -9.13
C GLN A 113 -6.31 -8.45 -8.59
N ASP A 114 -6.07 -8.73 -7.32
CA ASP A 114 -6.60 -9.93 -6.66
C ASP A 114 -8.13 -9.95 -6.60
N PHE A 115 -8.79 -8.80 -6.36
CA PHE A 115 -10.26 -8.73 -6.41
C PHE A 115 -10.79 -9.04 -7.80
N LYS A 116 -10.10 -8.54 -8.84
CA LYS A 116 -10.47 -8.82 -10.23
C LYS A 116 -10.29 -10.31 -10.54
N LEU A 117 -9.16 -10.92 -10.15
CA LEU A 117 -8.93 -12.36 -10.30
C LEU A 117 -9.97 -13.19 -9.53
N GLY A 118 -10.31 -12.76 -8.31
CA GLY A 118 -11.35 -13.35 -7.48
C GLY A 118 -12.72 -13.37 -8.11
N HIS A 119 -13.07 -12.28 -8.78
CA HIS A 119 -14.30 -12.19 -9.55
C HIS A 119 -14.32 -13.22 -10.69
N TYR A 120 -13.19 -13.40 -11.40
CA TYR A 120 -13.08 -14.42 -12.45
C TYR A 120 -13.12 -15.85 -11.91
N MET A 121 -12.48 -16.12 -10.76
CA MET A 121 -12.44 -17.45 -10.14
C MET A 121 -13.68 -17.81 -9.31
N LYS A 122 -14.66 -16.91 -9.20
CA LYS A 122 -15.89 -17.07 -8.38
C LYS A 122 -15.62 -17.35 -6.90
N ILE A 123 -14.52 -16.82 -6.36
CA ILE A 123 -14.15 -16.98 -4.95
C ILE A 123 -14.92 -15.95 -4.11
N PRO A 124 -15.48 -16.33 -2.94
CA PRO A 124 -16.13 -15.39 -2.04
C PRO A 124 -15.17 -14.26 -1.62
N PRO A 125 -15.53 -12.98 -1.83
CA PRO A 125 -14.61 -11.86 -1.67
C PRO A 125 -14.20 -11.60 -0.21
N ARG A 126 -14.95 -12.15 0.76
CA ARG A 126 -14.61 -12.11 2.19
C ARG A 126 -13.37 -12.96 2.51
N ILE A 127 -13.23 -14.11 1.86
CA ILE A 127 -12.08 -15.00 2.06
C ILE A 127 -10.82 -14.38 1.45
N MET A 128 -10.96 -13.68 0.31
CA MET A 128 -9.84 -12.97 -0.32
C MET A 128 -9.32 -11.83 0.55
N PHE A 129 -10.22 -11.05 1.14
CA PHE A 129 -9.84 -10.01 2.09
C PHE A 129 -9.08 -10.56 3.31
N MET A 130 -9.54 -11.68 3.88
CA MET A 130 -8.84 -12.34 4.99
C MET A 130 -7.47 -12.88 4.57
N ALA A 131 -7.37 -13.44 3.37
CA ALA A 131 -6.09 -13.89 2.81
C ALA A 131 -5.10 -12.73 2.61
N GLN A 132 -5.60 -11.55 2.19
CA GLN A 132 -4.77 -10.36 2.03
C GLN A 132 -4.30 -9.77 3.36
N VAL A 133 -5.14 -9.78 4.40
CA VAL A 133 -4.72 -9.38 5.76
C VAL A 133 -3.67 -10.35 6.30
N MET A 134 -3.84 -11.65 6.09
CA MET A 134 -2.85 -12.66 6.47
C MET A 134 -1.53 -12.49 5.71
N TYR A 135 -1.59 -12.16 4.41
CA TYR A 135 -0.41 -11.84 3.60
C TYR A 135 0.33 -10.62 4.14
N ALA A 136 -0.37 -9.55 4.52
CA ALA A 136 0.25 -8.37 5.13
C ALA A 136 0.99 -8.71 6.43
N GLN A 137 0.40 -9.57 7.27
CA GLN A 137 1.05 -10.06 8.50
C GLN A 137 2.32 -10.87 8.19
N PHE A 138 2.27 -11.72 7.17
CA PHE A 138 3.43 -12.52 6.75
C PHE A 138 4.56 -11.64 6.18
N TYR A 139 4.22 -10.61 5.38
CA TYR A 139 5.19 -9.63 4.87
C TYR A 139 5.89 -8.85 5.98
N PHE A 140 5.17 -8.54 7.06
CA PHE A 140 5.78 -7.91 8.23
C PHE A 140 6.76 -8.85 8.94
N LEU A 141 6.44 -10.15 9.02
CA LEU A 141 7.32 -11.15 9.62
C LEU A 141 8.60 -11.36 8.80
N THR A 142 8.49 -11.46 7.47
CA THR A 142 9.65 -11.64 6.58
C THR A 142 10.56 -10.41 6.60
N SER A 143 10.00 -9.20 6.59
CA SER A 143 10.80 -7.97 6.70
C SER A 143 11.51 -7.85 8.07
N LYS A 144 10.87 -8.27 9.17
CA LYS A 144 11.53 -8.36 10.48
C LYS A 144 12.66 -9.38 10.50
N CYS A 145 12.46 -10.54 9.89
CA CYS A 145 13.50 -11.56 9.74
C CYS A 145 14.70 -10.98 8.96
N GLN A 146 14.45 -10.32 7.83
CA GLN A 146 15.50 -9.72 7.00
C GLN A 146 16.25 -8.60 7.75
N SER A 147 15.55 -7.76 8.52
CA SER A 147 16.20 -6.74 9.36
C SER A 147 17.09 -7.33 10.46
N SER A 148 16.77 -8.52 10.94
CA SER A 148 17.56 -9.24 11.96
C SER A 148 18.77 -9.96 11.37
N LEU A 149 18.77 -10.22 10.06
CA LEU A 149 19.87 -10.84 9.31
C LEU A 149 20.94 -9.83 8.85
N ILE A 150 20.58 -8.55 8.66
CA ILE A 150 21.52 -7.49 8.24
C ILE A 150 22.76 -7.36 9.16
N PRO A 151 22.65 -7.42 10.50
CA PRO A 151 23.81 -7.37 11.39
C PRO A 151 24.76 -8.56 11.24
N TRP A 152 24.26 -9.74 10.83
CA TRP A 152 25.06 -10.96 10.65
C TRP A 152 25.80 -11.02 9.31
N ILE A 153 25.34 -10.26 8.32
CA ILE A 153 25.99 -10.16 6.99
C ILE A 153 27.10 -9.09 6.99
N LEU A 154 27.04 -8.15 7.93
CA LEU A 154 28.01 -7.04 8.07
C LEU A 154 29.14 -7.34 9.07
N VAL A 155 29.19 -8.55 9.62
CA VAL A 155 30.28 -9.07 10.48
C VAL A 155 30.97 -10.21 9.74
#